data_AF-A0A967F125-F1
#
_entry.id   AF-A0A967F125-F1
#
_cell.length_a   1.000
_cell.length_b   1.000
_cell.length_c   1.000
_cell.angle_alpha   90.00
_cell.angle_beta   90.00
_cell.angle_gamma   90.00
#
_symmetry.space_group_name_H-M   'P 1'
#
loop_
_entity.id
_entity.type
_entity.pdbx_description
1 polymer ?
#
loop_
_entity_poly.entity_id
_entity_poly.type
_entity_poly.pdbx_seq_one_letter_code
_entity_poly.pdbx_strand_id
1 'polypeptide(L)'
;MDFDSAQRLTEILLALAFLQQSLEHLSAARDEQRLFALRIVLSLLLLFGVQSQWATVGLVILSLPILHRFQGPYNGGSDRMGLLILICLCLSHFAPNQSWKDIALGYLALQLVLSYLISGWVKIVNPDWRSGRALSDVFQFSAYPVSENLRSIARQPRLVLAASWAVMLFEIAFPATLLHPVTLIAGLSVAGLFHLANAVLFGLNRFFWVWLAAYPSILWLQHRVFASIQF
;
A
#
# COMPACT_ATOMS: atom_id res chain seq x y z
N MET A 1 -13.15 7.94 13.37
CA MET A 1 -11.97 7.20 13.84
C MET A 1 -11.04 8.21 14.48
N ASP A 2 -10.67 8.01 15.74
CA ASP A 2 -9.69 8.87 16.42
C ASP A 2 -8.26 8.58 15.96
N PHE A 3 -7.32 9.43 16.40
CA PHE A 3 -5.92 9.36 16.00
C PHE A 3 -5.23 8.07 16.47
N ASP A 4 -5.38 7.72 17.75
CA ASP A 4 -4.68 6.59 18.36
C ASP A 4 -5.11 5.26 17.73
N SER A 5 -6.41 5.11 17.45
CA SER A 5 -6.96 3.98 16.70
C SER A 5 -6.38 3.88 15.29
N ALA A 6 -6.28 5.02 14.59
CA ALA A 6 -5.74 5.05 13.23
C ALA A 6 -4.25 4.69 13.20
N GLN A 7 -3.47 5.26 14.11
CA GLN A 7 -2.05 4.92 14.25
C GLN A 7 -1.90 3.43 14.59
N ARG A 8 -2.63 2.93 15.58
CA ARG A 8 -2.49 1.55 16.04
C ARG A 8 -2.87 0.52 14.98
N LEU A 9 -3.97 0.75 14.24
CA LEU A 9 -4.36 -0.11 13.12
C LEU A 9 -3.31 -0.09 12.00
N THR A 10 -2.74 1.08 11.72
CA THR A 10 -1.66 1.22 10.72
C THR A 10 -0.42 0.42 11.13
N GLU A 11 -0.02 0.48 12.41
CA GLU A 11 1.07 -0.33 12.97
C GLU A 11 0.82 -1.83 12.83
N ILE A 12 -0.36 -2.30 13.23
CA ILE A 12 -0.74 -3.72 13.17
C ILE A 12 -0.70 -4.23 11.73
N LEU A 13 -1.35 -3.51 10.81
CA LEU A 13 -1.42 -3.90 9.40
C LEU A 13 -0.04 -3.88 8.73
N LEU A 14 0.78 -2.87 9.03
CA LEU A 14 2.16 -2.80 8.52
C LEU A 14 3.01 -3.95 9.07
N ALA A 15 2.89 -4.26 10.36
CA ALA A 15 3.61 -5.37 10.99
C ALA A 15 3.24 -6.71 10.35
N LEU A 16 1.95 -6.97 10.11
CA LEU A 16 1.48 -8.17 9.41
C LEU A 16 2.03 -8.25 7.99
N ALA A 17 2.03 -7.14 7.25
CA ALA A 17 2.60 -7.07 5.91
C ALA A 17 4.10 -7.39 5.91
N PHE A 18 4.84 -6.83 6.87
CA PHE A 18 6.29 -7.05 7.00
C PHE A 18 6.63 -8.47 7.45
N LEU A 19 5.81 -9.07 8.33
CA LEU A 19 5.95 -10.47 8.72
C LEU A 19 5.76 -11.38 7.51
N GLN A 20 4.68 -11.21 6.75
CA GLN A 20 4.40 -11.98 5.54
C GLN A 20 5.58 -11.93 4.57
N GLN A 21 6.09 -10.72 4.26
CA GLN A 21 7.24 -10.54 3.38
C GLN A 21 8.51 -11.18 3.94
N SER A 22 8.78 -11.04 5.24
CA SER A 22 10.01 -11.54 5.85
C SER A 22 10.05 -13.07 5.93
N LEU A 23 8.90 -13.73 6.05
CA LEU A 23 8.80 -15.19 6.05
C LEU A 23 9.26 -15.79 4.71
N GLU A 24 9.11 -15.08 3.60
CA GLU A 24 9.58 -15.52 2.27
C GLU A 24 11.11 -15.65 2.18
N HIS A 25 11.83 -14.95 3.06
CA HIS A 25 13.30 -14.91 3.06
C HIS A 25 13.92 -15.88 4.08
N LEU A 26 13.13 -16.72 4.75
CA LEU A 26 13.64 -17.70 5.72
C LEU A 26 14.45 -18.83 5.05
N SER A 27 14.23 -19.12 3.77
CA SER A 27 15.01 -20.10 3.01
C SER A 27 16.14 -19.48 2.16
N ALA A 28 16.37 -18.17 2.29
CA ALA A 28 17.37 -17.44 1.51
C ALA A 28 18.81 -17.65 2.02
N ALA A 29 19.77 -16.94 1.42
CA ALA A 29 21.15 -16.93 1.90
C ALA A 29 21.26 -16.40 3.35
N ARG A 30 22.31 -16.80 4.08
CA ARG A 30 22.45 -16.52 5.52
C ARG A 30 22.48 -15.03 5.88
N ASP A 31 23.04 -14.20 5.02
CA ASP A 31 23.05 -12.74 5.16
C ASP A 31 21.63 -12.15 5.10
N GLU A 32 20.84 -12.63 4.14
CA GLU A 32 19.45 -12.24 3.93
C GLU A 32 18.56 -12.73 5.08
N GLN A 33 18.70 -13.99 5.48
CA GLN A 33 18.00 -14.56 6.63
C GLN A 33 18.18 -13.73 7.90
N ARG A 34 19.39 -13.22 8.18
CA ARG A 34 19.66 -12.38 9.36
C ARG A 34 18.89 -11.06 9.32
N LEU A 35 18.88 -10.39 8.16
CA LEU A 35 18.14 -9.14 7.99
C LEU A 35 16.64 -9.36 8.21
N PHE A 36 16.07 -10.38 7.60
CA PHE A 36 14.64 -10.64 7.70
C PHE A 36 14.23 -11.28 9.03
N ALA A 37 15.09 -12.04 9.70
CA ALA A 37 14.87 -12.50 11.07
C ALA A 37 14.78 -11.31 12.04
N LEU A 38 15.67 -10.32 11.91
CA LEU A 38 15.59 -9.10 12.71
C LEU A 38 14.31 -8.30 12.39
N ARG A 39 13.92 -8.22 11.11
CA ARG A 39 12.67 -7.57 10.69
C ARG A 39 11.45 -8.27 11.28
N ILE A 40 11.45 -9.61 11.38
CA ILE A 40 10.40 -10.39 12.04
C ILE A 40 10.29 -9.99 13.51
N VAL A 41 11.39 -10.00 14.26
CA VAL A 41 11.38 -9.63 15.69
C VAL A 41 10.83 -8.22 15.90
N LEU A 42 11.33 -7.25 15.15
CA LEU A 42 10.86 -5.85 15.25
C LEU A 42 9.40 -5.70 14.82
N SER A 43 8.95 -6.46 13.82
CA SER A 43 7.55 -6.46 13.39
C SER A 43 6.64 -7.11 14.42
N LEU A 44 7.09 -8.14 15.15
CA LEU A 44 6.33 -8.71 16.27
C LEU A 44 6.20 -7.70 17.43
N LEU A 45 7.27 -6.98 17.77
CA LEU A 45 7.20 -5.90 18.77
C LEU A 45 6.18 -4.85 18.36
N LEU A 46 6.21 -4.41 17.09
CA LEU A 46 5.23 -3.48 16.55
C LEU A 46 3.80 -4.05 16.55
N LEU A 47 3.62 -5.31 16.15
CA LEU A 47 2.33 -6.00 16.11
C LEU A 47 1.68 -6.07 17.49
N PHE A 48 2.44 -6.33 18.54
CA PHE A 48 1.93 -6.42 19.91
C PHE A 48 1.95 -5.09 20.67
N GLY A 49 2.43 -4.01 20.05
CA GLY A 49 2.47 -2.68 20.68
C GLY A 49 3.57 -2.53 21.74
N VAL A 50 4.55 -3.43 21.74
CA VAL A 50 5.65 -3.43 22.70
C VAL A 50 6.73 -2.48 22.20
N GLN A 51 6.90 -1.35 22.90
CA GLN A 51 7.90 -0.33 22.53
C GLN A 51 7.78 0.11 21.06
N SER A 52 6.56 0.31 20.54
CA SER A 52 6.29 0.64 19.12
C SER A 52 7.19 1.75 18.57
N GLN A 53 7.43 2.81 19.36
CA GLN A 53 8.35 3.90 19.00
C GLN A 53 9.75 3.40 18.61
N TRP A 54 10.36 2.53 19.41
CA TRP A 54 11.68 1.97 19.15
C TRP A 54 11.65 0.87 18.09
N ALA A 55 10.56 0.10 18.02
CA ALA A 55 10.36 -0.89 16.97
C ALA A 55 10.33 -0.22 15.59
N THR A 56 9.62 0.90 15.43
CA THR A 56 9.59 1.66 14.18
C THR A 56 10.96 2.24 13.81
N VAL A 57 11.72 2.78 14.77
CA VAL A 57 13.12 3.22 14.54
C VAL A 57 14.00 2.07 14.06
N GLY A 58 13.94 0.93 14.74
CA GLY A 58 14.68 -0.26 14.37
C GLY A 58 14.34 -0.73 12.95
N LEU A 59 13.05 -0.72 12.60
CA LEU A 59 12.59 -1.08 11.25
C LEU A 59 13.07 -0.07 10.19
N VAL A 60 13.08 1.24 10.49
CA VAL A 60 13.60 2.27 9.58
C VAL A 60 15.08 2.04 9.33
N ILE A 61 15.88 1.87 10.39
CA ILE A 61 17.32 1.63 10.28
C ILE A 61 17.59 0.34 9.50
N LEU A 62 16.86 -0.74 9.81
CA LEU A 62 16.98 -2.03 9.14
C LEU A 62 16.58 -1.99 7.65
N SER A 63 15.73 -1.04 7.27
CA SER A 63 15.35 -0.90 5.87
C SER A 63 16.50 -0.44 4.97
N LEU A 64 17.49 0.29 5.51
CA LEU A 64 18.66 0.76 4.76
C LEU A 64 19.54 -0.38 4.22
N PRO A 65 20.02 -1.34 5.04
CA PRO A 65 20.77 -2.48 4.53
C PRO A 65 19.92 -3.40 3.64
N ILE A 66 18.60 -3.51 3.87
CA ILE A 66 17.70 -4.26 2.97
C ILE A 66 17.67 -3.59 1.58
N LEU A 67 17.46 -2.27 1.52
CA LEU A 67 17.49 -1.51 0.26
C LEU A 67 18.84 -1.65 -0.44
N HIS A 68 19.95 -1.54 0.31
CA HIS A 68 21.28 -1.73 -0.25
C HIS A 68 21.46 -3.14 -0.84
N ARG A 69 21.01 -4.18 -0.13
CA ARG A 69 21.13 -5.59 -0.54
C ARG A 69 20.37 -5.90 -1.84
N PHE A 70 19.24 -5.24 -2.08
CA PHE A 70 18.43 -5.40 -3.29
C PHE A 70 18.61 -4.27 -4.32
N GLN A 71 19.59 -3.39 -4.13
CA GLN A 71 19.89 -2.25 -5.01
C GLN A 71 18.67 -1.31 -5.23
N GLY A 72 17.86 -1.15 -4.19
CA GLY A 72 16.65 -0.34 -4.18
C GLY A 72 15.40 -1.11 -3.73
N PRO A 73 14.20 -0.54 -3.98
CA PRO A 73 12.93 -1.17 -3.65
C PRO A 73 12.71 -2.43 -4.49
N TYR A 74 13.00 -3.60 -3.92
CA TYR A 74 12.91 -4.91 -4.56
C TYR A 74 11.51 -5.19 -5.14
N ASN A 75 10.45 -4.78 -4.43
CA ASN A 75 9.05 -4.95 -4.83
C ASN A 75 8.43 -3.70 -5.45
N GLY A 76 9.26 -2.74 -5.88
CA GLY A 76 8.80 -1.49 -6.47
C GLY A 76 7.88 -0.70 -5.53
N GLY A 77 6.63 -0.50 -5.97
CA GLY A 77 5.64 0.35 -5.27
C GLY A 77 5.28 -0.12 -3.86
N SER A 78 5.24 -1.44 -3.61
CA SER A 78 4.94 -2.00 -2.29
C SER A 78 6.00 -1.59 -1.26
N ASP A 79 7.29 -1.70 -1.60
CA ASP A 79 8.38 -1.33 -0.68
C ASP A 79 8.40 0.18 -0.42
N ARG A 80 8.15 0.99 -1.46
CA ARG A 80 8.05 2.45 -1.32
C ARG A 80 6.90 2.86 -0.39
N MET A 81 5.72 2.28 -0.56
CA MET A 81 4.57 2.56 0.32
C MET A 81 4.85 2.06 1.75
N GLY A 82 5.42 0.87 1.92
CA GLY A 82 5.77 0.33 3.24
C GLY A 82 6.78 1.21 4.00
N LEU A 83 7.81 1.70 3.31
CA LEU A 83 8.77 2.66 3.87
C LEU A 83 8.11 3.99 4.23
N LEU A 84 7.24 4.51 3.36
CA LEU A 84 6.50 5.74 3.62
C LEU A 84 5.63 5.62 4.88
N ILE A 85 4.83 4.55 5.00
CA ILE A 85 4.02 4.28 6.20
C ILE A 85 4.92 4.21 7.43
N LEU A 86 6.01 3.46 7.35
CA LEU A 86 6.94 3.26 8.44
C LEU A 86 7.56 4.59 8.92
N ILE A 87 8.00 5.44 7.99
CA ILE A 87 8.55 6.76 8.29
C ILE A 87 7.48 7.64 8.95
N CYS A 88 6.24 7.66 8.43
CA CYS A 88 5.15 8.45 9.02
C CYS A 88 4.82 7.98 10.44
N LEU A 89 4.77 6.67 10.69
CA LEU A 89 4.59 6.09 12.02
C LEU A 89 5.73 6.48 12.97
N CYS A 90 6.99 6.37 12.51
CA CYS A 90 8.16 6.77 13.29
C CYS A 90 8.09 8.27 13.65
N LEU A 91 7.80 9.14 12.67
CA LEU A 91 7.65 10.58 12.91
C LEU A 91 6.51 10.88 13.89
N SER A 92 5.40 10.14 13.81
CA SER A 92 4.28 10.29 14.74
C SER A 92 4.65 9.96 16.19
N HIS A 93 5.40 8.87 16.42
CA HIS A 93 5.83 8.47 17.76
C HIS A 93 6.72 9.52 18.44
N PHE A 94 7.59 10.18 17.69
CA PHE A 94 8.54 11.18 18.20
C PHE A 94 8.08 12.62 17.98
N ALA A 95 6.85 12.83 17.51
CA ALA A 95 6.30 14.16 17.29
C ALA A 95 6.17 14.92 18.64
N PRO A 96 6.61 16.19 18.71
CA PRO A 96 6.64 16.94 19.96
C PRO A 96 5.26 17.35 20.48
N ASN A 97 4.23 17.37 19.62
CA ASN A 97 2.85 17.68 19.99
C ASN A 97 1.87 17.05 18.99
N GLN A 98 0.57 17.14 19.30
CA GLN A 98 -0.49 16.55 18.49
C GLN A 98 -0.52 17.08 17.05
N SER A 99 -0.23 18.37 16.83
CA SER A 99 -0.22 18.95 15.48
C SER A 99 0.81 18.27 14.56
N TRP A 100 1.99 17.94 15.09
CA TRP A 100 3.02 17.21 14.33
C TRP A 100 2.63 15.75 14.06
N LYS A 101 1.93 15.10 14.99
CA LYS A 101 1.35 13.76 14.78
C LYS A 101 0.33 13.76 13.64
N ASP A 102 -0.55 14.75 13.66
CA ASP A 102 -1.57 14.94 12.63
C ASP A 102 -0.95 15.20 11.26
N ILE A 103 0.15 15.97 11.19
CA ILE A 103 0.89 16.20 9.95
C ILE A 103 1.48 14.89 9.42
N ALA A 104 2.12 14.08 10.28
CA ALA A 104 2.73 12.82 9.85
C ALA A 104 1.69 11.84 9.29
N LEU A 105 0.57 11.66 9.98
CA LEU A 105 -0.49 10.73 9.54
C LEU A 105 -1.32 11.31 8.37
N GLY A 106 -1.54 12.62 8.36
CA GLY A 106 -2.21 13.34 7.26
C GLY A 106 -1.38 13.33 5.98
N TYR A 107 -0.05 13.41 6.09
CA TYR A 107 0.85 13.24 4.95
C TYR A 107 0.73 11.84 4.35
N LEU A 108 0.68 10.78 5.18
CA LEU A 108 0.45 9.42 4.70
C LEU A 108 -0.88 9.30 3.93
N ALA A 109 -1.96 9.85 4.49
CA ALA A 109 -3.27 9.85 3.84
C ALA A 109 -3.25 10.59 2.49
N LEU A 110 -2.61 11.76 2.43
CA LEU A 110 -2.45 12.52 1.19
C LEU A 110 -1.63 11.73 0.15
N GLN A 111 -0.54 11.09 0.56
CA GLN A 111 0.26 10.26 -0.33
C GLN A 111 -0.52 9.05 -0.86
N LEU A 112 -1.41 8.46 -0.07
CA LEU A 112 -2.31 7.39 -0.55
C LEU A 112 -3.24 7.90 -1.66
N VAL A 113 -3.85 9.07 -1.47
CA VAL A 113 -4.72 9.71 -2.48
C VAL A 113 -3.95 10.03 -3.75
N LEU A 114 -2.79 10.67 -3.61
CA LEU A 114 -1.93 11.03 -4.74
C LEU A 114 -1.40 9.80 -5.47
N SER A 115 -1.15 8.70 -4.76
CA SER A 115 -0.71 7.45 -5.38
C SER A 115 -1.76 6.91 -6.35
N TYR A 116 -3.05 6.93 -6.00
CA TYR A 116 -4.12 6.58 -6.94
C TYR A 116 -4.26 7.61 -8.06
N LEU A 117 -4.34 8.90 -7.74
CA LEU A 117 -4.55 9.95 -8.73
C LEU A 117 -3.44 9.98 -9.80
N ILE A 118 -2.18 9.99 -9.37
CA ILE A 118 -1.02 10.05 -10.28
C ILE A 118 -0.93 8.76 -11.10
N SER A 119 -1.20 7.61 -10.48
CA SER A 119 -1.27 6.32 -11.18
C SER A 119 -2.32 6.35 -12.31
N GLY A 120 -3.54 6.82 -12.01
CA GLY A 120 -4.60 6.97 -13.01
C GLY A 120 -4.24 7.98 -14.10
N TRP A 121 -3.65 9.12 -13.72
CA TRP A 121 -3.24 10.17 -14.65
C TRP A 121 -2.21 9.66 -15.66
N VAL A 122 -1.15 9.01 -15.19
CA VAL A 122 -0.10 8.44 -16.06
C VAL A 122 -0.69 7.42 -17.02
N LYS A 123 -1.65 6.59 -16.56
CA LYS A 123 -2.35 5.63 -17.43
C LYS A 123 -3.21 6.32 -18.48
N ILE A 124 -3.98 7.35 -18.12
CA ILE A 124 -4.84 8.07 -19.08
C ILE A 124 -4.01 8.75 -20.18
N VAL A 125 -2.88 9.37 -19.82
CA VAL A 125 -2.02 10.02 -20.81
C VAL A 125 -1.42 8.98 -21.78
N ASN A 126 -1.05 7.81 -21.27
CA ASN A 126 -0.45 6.74 -22.06
C ASN A 126 -1.46 6.09 -23.06
N PRO A 127 -1.21 6.14 -24.39
CA PRO A 127 -2.11 5.55 -25.39
C PRO A 127 -2.26 4.02 -25.28
N ASP A 128 -1.28 3.31 -24.74
CA ASP A 128 -1.34 1.85 -24.58
C ASP A 128 -2.36 1.43 -23.52
N TRP A 129 -2.54 2.22 -22.47
CA TRP A 129 -3.60 2.02 -21.49
C TRP A 129 -4.97 2.36 -22.09
N ARG A 130 -5.10 3.47 -22.81
CA ARG A 130 -6.35 3.86 -23.48
C ARG A 130 -6.84 2.85 -24.52
N SER A 131 -5.92 2.17 -25.20
CA SER A 131 -6.24 1.11 -26.15
C SER A 131 -6.44 -0.27 -25.50
N GLY A 132 -6.18 -0.40 -24.20
CA GLY A 132 -6.21 -1.68 -23.47
C GLY A 132 -4.97 -2.55 -23.69
N ARG A 133 -4.04 -2.15 -24.55
CA ARG A 133 -2.80 -2.88 -24.84
C ARG A 133 -1.97 -3.12 -23.58
N ALA A 134 -1.75 -2.09 -22.77
CA ALA A 134 -0.95 -2.21 -21.56
C ALA A 134 -1.51 -3.26 -20.58
N LEU A 135 -2.84 -3.29 -20.40
CA LEU A 135 -3.48 -4.29 -19.53
C LEU A 135 -3.44 -5.70 -20.17
N SER A 136 -3.60 -5.80 -21.49
CA SER A 136 -3.38 -7.07 -22.21
C SER A 136 -1.97 -7.60 -21.97
N ASP A 137 -0.95 -6.75 -22.06
CA ASP A 137 0.44 -7.13 -21.85
C ASP A 137 0.67 -7.63 -20.41
N VAL A 138 0.04 -7.00 -19.40
CA VAL A 138 0.04 -7.50 -18.03
C VAL A 138 -0.52 -8.92 -17.95
N PHE A 139 -1.66 -9.21 -18.59
CA PHE A 139 -2.22 -10.57 -18.61
C PHE A 139 -1.36 -11.57 -19.41
N GLN A 140 -0.64 -11.13 -20.43
CA GLN A 140 0.19 -12.02 -21.28
C GLN A 140 1.54 -12.35 -20.64
N PHE A 141 2.19 -11.36 -20.03
CA PHE A 141 3.59 -11.44 -19.60
C PHE A 141 3.76 -11.52 -18.08
N SER A 142 2.68 -11.65 -17.32
CA SER A 142 2.77 -11.94 -15.89
C SER A 142 3.55 -13.25 -15.66
N ALA A 143 4.61 -13.16 -14.86
CA ALA A 143 5.58 -14.24 -14.66
C ALA A 143 5.05 -15.37 -13.75
N TYR A 144 3.98 -15.12 -12.98
CA TYR A 144 3.49 -16.06 -11.99
C TYR A 144 2.60 -17.15 -12.62
N PRO A 145 2.77 -18.44 -12.26
CA PRO A 145 1.98 -19.55 -12.83
C PRO A 145 0.47 -19.38 -12.69
N VAL A 146 0.01 -18.74 -11.61
CA VAL A 146 -1.42 -18.46 -11.38
C VAL A 146 -2.05 -17.60 -12.49
N SER A 147 -1.23 -16.81 -13.20
CA SER A 147 -1.68 -15.95 -14.29
C SER A 147 -1.78 -16.66 -15.65
N GLU A 148 -1.29 -17.90 -15.79
CA GLU A 148 -1.32 -18.61 -17.08
C GLU A 148 -2.74 -18.86 -17.60
N ASN A 149 -3.67 -19.18 -16.69
CA ASN A 149 -5.08 -19.34 -17.02
C ASN A 149 -5.74 -18.02 -17.48
N LEU A 150 -5.17 -16.88 -17.09
CA LEU A 150 -5.66 -15.54 -17.43
C LEU A 150 -5.15 -15.05 -18.78
N ARG A 151 -4.17 -15.72 -19.41
CA ARG A 151 -3.70 -15.37 -20.76
C ARG A 151 -4.81 -15.43 -21.82
N SER A 152 -5.85 -16.23 -21.58
CA SER A 152 -7.05 -16.28 -22.42
C SER A 152 -7.88 -14.99 -22.38
N ILE A 153 -7.89 -14.28 -21.24
CA ILE A 153 -8.56 -12.98 -21.06
C ILE A 153 -7.88 -11.91 -21.92
N ALA A 154 -6.56 -11.98 -22.09
CA ALA A 154 -5.82 -11.08 -22.97
C ALA A 154 -6.28 -11.15 -24.44
N ARG A 155 -6.96 -12.23 -24.84
CA ARG A 155 -7.53 -12.39 -26.18
C ARG A 155 -8.94 -11.82 -26.32
N GLN A 156 -9.51 -11.23 -25.26
CA GLN A 156 -10.85 -10.63 -25.24
C GLN A 156 -10.75 -9.08 -25.26
N PRO A 157 -10.59 -8.45 -26.44
CA PRO A 157 -10.23 -7.03 -26.53
C PRO A 157 -11.24 -6.09 -25.89
N ARG A 158 -12.55 -6.41 -25.98
CA ARG A 158 -13.61 -5.59 -25.35
C ARG A 158 -13.54 -5.63 -23.82
N LEU A 159 -13.26 -6.79 -23.25
CA LEU A 159 -13.15 -6.97 -21.81
C LEU A 159 -11.91 -6.24 -21.26
N VAL A 160 -10.75 -6.42 -21.91
CA VAL A 160 -9.51 -5.75 -21.51
C VAL A 160 -9.63 -4.23 -21.66
N LEU A 161 -10.24 -3.74 -22.73
CA LEU A 161 -10.49 -2.31 -22.90
C LEU A 161 -11.37 -1.76 -21.78
N ALA A 162 -12.51 -2.42 -21.49
CA ALA A 162 -13.42 -2.01 -20.42
C ALA A 162 -12.72 -2.03 -19.05
N ALA A 163 -11.96 -3.08 -18.75
CA ALA A 163 -11.21 -3.20 -17.51
C ALA A 163 -10.12 -2.11 -17.39
N SER A 164 -9.41 -1.81 -18.48
CA SER A 164 -8.41 -0.73 -18.52
C SER A 164 -9.04 0.63 -18.18
N TRP A 165 -10.15 0.96 -18.83
CA TRP A 165 -10.88 2.20 -18.55
C TRP A 165 -11.48 2.23 -17.15
N ALA A 166 -11.99 1.11 -16.64
CA ALA A 166 -12.49 1.02 -15.28
C ALA A 166 -11.40 1.35 -14.25
N VAL A 167 -10.19 0.80 -14.39
CA VAL A 167 -9.04 1.10 -13.51
C VAL A 167 -8.66 2.57 -13.60
N MET A 168 -8.50 3.11 -14.82
CA MET A 168 -8.11 4.51 -15.01
C MET A 168 -9.10 5.49 -14.41
N LEU A 169 -10.40 5.32 -14.70
CA LEU A 169 -11.45 6.20 -14.20
C LEU A 169 -11.59 6.09 -12.68
N PHE A 170 -11.50 4.89 -12.12
CA PHE A 170 -11.51 4.70 -10.67
C PHE A 170 -10.35 5.44 -10.00
N GLU A 171 -9.12 5.26 -10.49
CA GLU A 171 -7.92 5.89 -9.92
C GLU A 171 -8.00 7.42 -9.96
N ILE A 172 -8.51 8.01 -11.05
CA ILE A 172 -8.75 9.46 -11.16
C ILE A 172 -9.88 9.93 -10.24
N ALA A 173 -10.95 9.14 -10.09
CA ALA A 173 -12.09 9.49 -9.27
C ALA A 173 -11.85 9.27 -7.77
N PHE A 174 -10.83 8.47 -7.39
CA PHE A 174 -10.54 8.12 -6.01
C PHE A 174 -10.45 9.33 -5.06
N PRO A 175 -9.76 10.45 -5.40
CA PRO A 175 -9.73 11.63 -4.53
C PRO A 175 -11.12 12.19 -4.20
N ALA A 176 -12.08 12.13 -5.13
CA ALA A 176 -13.44 12.61 -4.90
C ALA A 176 -14.20 11.75 -3.88
N THR A 177 -13.75 10.51 -3.63
CA THR A 177 -14.37 9.64 -2.61
C THR A 177 -14.23 10.20 -1.20
N LEU A 178 -13.24 11.06 -0.96
CA LEU A 178 -13.04 11.76 0.33
C LEU A 178 -14.19 12.69 0.70
N LEU A 179 -15.01 13.12 -0.24
CA LEU A 179 -16.06 14.11 0.00
C LEU A 179 -17.19 13.57 0.89
N HIS A 180 -17.37 12.26 0.98
CA HIS A 180 -18.41 11.65 1.80
C HIS A 180 -17.95 10.32 2.44
N PRO A 181 -18.31 10.02 3.70
CA PRO A 181 -17.87 8.78 4.37
C PRO A 181 -18.24 7.50 3.62
N VAL A 182 -19.47 7.44 3.10
CA VAL A 182 -19.94 6.28 2.34
C VAL A 182 -19.14 6.10 1.05
N THR A 183 -18.83 7.19 0.34
CA THR A 183 -18.05 7.09 -0.91
C THR A 183 -16.61 6.71 -0.63
N LEU A 184 -16.01 7.17 0.48
CA LEU A 184 -14.66 6.77 0.87
C LEU A 184 -14.59 5.29 1.21
N ILE A 185 -15.54 4.79 2.01
CA ILE A 185 -15.59 3.35 2.35
C ILE A 185 -15.77 2.51 1.08
N ALA A 186 -16.67 2.92 0.17
CA ALA A 186 -16.86 2.24 -1.10
C ALA A 186 -15.58 2.28 -1.96
N GLY A 187 -14.93 3.44 -2.06
CA GLY A 187 -13.69 3.64 -2.80
C GLY A 187 -12.55 2.77 -2.26
N LEU A 188 -12.34 2.76 -0.95
CA LEU A 188 -11.35 1.91 -0.29
C LEU A 188 -11.68 0.42 -0.45
N SER A 189 -12.96 0.04 -0.45
CA SER A 189 -13.36 -1.34 -0.69
C SER A 189 -13.02 -1.77 -2.12
N VAL A 190 -13.33 -0.93 -3.12
CA VAL A 190 -12.96 -1.20 -4.53
C VAL A 190 -11.44 -1.24 -4.70
N ALA A 191 -10.69 -0.31 -4.10
CA ALA A 191 -9.22 -0.32 -4.14
C ALA A 191 -8.64 -1.57 -3.46
N GLY A 192 -9.20 -1.99 -2.32
CA GLY A 192 -8.78 -3.19 -1.62
C GLY A 192 -9.05 -4.45 -2.43
N LEU A 193 -10.23 -4.53 -3.07
CA LEU A 193 -10.57 -5.62 -4.00
C LEU A 193 -9.67 -5.64 -5.22
N PHE A 194 -9.28 -4.48 -5.75
CA PHE A 194 -8.31 -4.39 -6.84
C PHE A 194 -6.94 -4.95 -6.44
N HIS A 195 -6.43 -4.56 -5.27
CA HIS A 195 -5.16 -5.10 -4.76
C HIS A 195 -5.25 -6.60 -4.44
N LEU A 196 -6.39 -7.06 -3.93
CA LEU A 196 -6.64 -8.48 -3.70
C LEU A 196 -6.69 -9.26 -5.02
N ALA A 197 -7.38 -8.73 -6.03
CA ALA A 197 -7.41 -9.31 -7.37
C ALA A 197 -5.97 -9.40 -7.92
N ASN A 198 -5.15 -8.37 -7.76
CA ASN A 198 -3.75 -8.43 -8.19
C ASN A 198 -2.92 -9.48 -7.42
N ALA A 199 -3.16 -9.65 -6.12
CA ALA A 199 -2.53 -10.70 -5.33
C ALA A 199 -2.92 -12.10 -5.83
N VAL A 200 -4.22 -12.36 -6.00
CA VAL A 200 -4.75 -13.68 -6.40
C VAL A 200 -4.43 -14.00 -7.86
N LEU A 201 -4.57 -13.04 -8.76
CA LEU A 201 -4.49 -13.24 -10.21
C LEU A 201 -3.06 -13.12 -10.75
N PHE A 202 -2.22 -12.28 -10.13
CA PHE A 202 -0.88 -11.98 -10.62
C PHE A 202 0.22 -12.29 -9.60
N GLY A 203 -0.11 -12.89 -8.45
CA GLY A 203 0.87 -13.21 -7.42
C GLY A 203 1.48 -11.98 -6.73
N LEU A 204 0.88 -10.79 -6.89
CA LEU A 204 1.36 -9.53 -6.32
C LEU A 204 0.99 -9.38 -4.83
N ASN A 205 1.22 -10.43 -4.05
CA ASN A 205 0.77 -10.58 -2.66
C ASN A 205 1.25 -9.44 -1.74
N ARG A 206 2.46 -8.94 -2.01
CA ARG A 206 3.12 -7.93 -1.18
C ARG A 206 2.39 -6.57 -1.23
N PHE A 207 1.71 -6.26 -2.34
CA PHE A 207 0.95 -5.01 -2.49
C PHE A 207 -0.28 -4.97 -1.58
N PHE A 208 -1.02 -6.07 -1.47
CA PHE A 208 -2.32 -6.06 -0.79
C PHE A 208 -2.22 -5.54 0.65
N TRP A 209 -1.42 -6.20 1.50
CA TRP A 209 -1.35 -5.84 2.91
C TRP A 209 -0.73 -4.47 3.16
N VAL A 210 0.32 -4.10 2.40
CA VAL A 210 0.98 -2.80 2.58
C VAL A 210 0.06 -1.65 2.22
N TRP A 211 -0.73 -1.76 1.16
CA TRP A 211 -1.64 -0.68 0.78
C TRP A 211 -2.81 -0.55 1.75
N LEU A 212 -3.36 -1.68 2.23
CA LEU A 212 -4.38 -1.68 3.28
C LEU A 212 -3.87 -1.06 4.58
N ALA A 213 -2.58 -1.21 4.91
CA ALA A 213 -1.99 -0.60 6.09
C ALA A 213 -2.05 0.94 6.06
N ALA A 214 -2.17 1.58 4.90
CA ALA A 214 -2.35 3.03 4.81
C ALA A 214 -3.81 3.49 5.03
N TYR A 215 -4.81 2.59 4.98
CA TYR A 215 -6.24 2.95 5.00
C TYR A 215 -6.70 3.63 6.30
N PRO A 216 -6.21 3.25 7.50
CA PRO A 216 -6.62 3.95 8.72
C PRO A 216 -6.26 5.44 8.68
N SER A 217 -5.16 5.82 8.02
CA SER A 217 -4.74 7.24 7.94
C SER A 217 -5.75 8.10 7.17
N ILE A 218 -6.29 7.62 6.05
CA ILE A 218 -7.26 8.38 5.25
C ILE A 218 -8.66 8.40 5.88
N LEU A 219 -9.07 7.31 6.55
CA LEU A 219 -10.31 7.28 7.33
C LEU A 219 -10.27 8.28 8.49
N TRP A 220 -9.13 8.36 9.18
CA TRP A 220 -8.89 9.38 10.19
C TRP A 220 -8.87 10.79 9.60
N LEU A 221 -8.16 11.01 8.50
CA LEU A 221 -8.07 12.33 7.87
C LEU A 221 -9.45 12.84 7.44
N GLN A 222 -10.26 11.99 6.79
CA GLN A 222 -11.63 12.37 6.41
C GLN A 222 -12.45 12.73 7.63
N HIS A 223 -12.42 11.91 8.68
CA HIS A 223 -13.15 12.21 9.90
C HIS A 223 -12.70 13.54 10.51
N ARG A 224 -11.38 13.80 10.56
CA ARG A 224 -10.83 15.05 11.10
C ARG A 224 -11.23 16.29 10.30
N VAL A 225 -11.26 16.20 8.97
CA VAL A 225 -11.53 17.36 8.09
C VAL A 225 -13.02 17.61 7.90
N PHE A 226 -13.84 16.56 7.80
CA PHE A 226 -15.25 16.68 7.43
C PHE A 226 -16.22 16.53 8.61
N ALA A 227 -15.82 15.96 9.76
CA ALA A 227 -16.69 15.96 10.94
C ALA A 227 -16.90 17.37 11.52
N SER A 228 -16.02 18.32 11.22
CA SER A 228 -16.19 19.74 11.58
C SER A 228 -17.15 20.50 10.65
N ILE A 229 -17.68 19.88 9.60
CA ILE A 229 -18.51 20.52 8.56
C ILE A 229 -19.95 19.95 8.57
N GLN A 230 -20.40 19.37 9.68
CA GLN A 230 -21.81 19.00 9.84
C GLN A 230 -22.61 20.27 10.19
N PHE A 231 -23.46 20.70 9.25
CA PHE A 231 -24.51 21.72 9.45
C PHE A 231 -25.62 21.22 10.36
#